data_AF-A0A953QMS5-F1
#
_entry.id   AF-A0A953QMS5-F1
#
_cell.length_a   1.000
_cell.length_b   1.000
_cell.length_c   1.000
_cell.angle_alpha   90.00
_cell.angle_beta   90.00
_cell.angle_gamma   90.00
#
_symmetry.space_group_name_H-M   'P 1'
#
loop_
_entity.id
_entity.type
_entity.pdbx_description
1 polymer ?
#
loop_
_entity_poly.entity_id
_entity_poly.type
_entity_poly.pdbx_seq_one_letter_code
_entity_poly.pdbx_strand_id
1 'polypeptide(L)'
;KKEPEALDRIREEIALCGDQKLTEIDANAAEEDARALAETIALRLQASLMLRFSPAGEAFRASRIDGRWGRVFGTLAPAIELRPILENAF
;
A
#
# COMPACT_ATOMS: atom_id res chain seq x y z
N LYS A 1 -22.84 4.59 -11.21
CA LYS A 1 -23.24 5.93 -10.70
C LYS A 1 -22.03 6.50 -9.96
N LYS A 2 -21.81 7.81 -9.90
CA LYS A 2 -20.69 8.38 -9.13
C LYS A 2 -20.99 8.22 -7.64
N GLU A 3 -20.09 7.59 -6.88
CA GLU A 3 -20.21 7.34 -5.44
C GLU A 3 -19.05 8.00 -4.70
N PRO A 4 -19.13 9.31 -4.39
CA PRO A 4 -18.03 10.04 -3.77
C PRO A 4 -17.64 9.49 -2.39
N GLU A 5 -18.61 8.98 -1.62
CA GLU A 5 -18.42 8.38 -0.29
C GLU A 5 -17.58 7.09 -0.31
N ALA A 6 -17.41 6.44 -1.47
CA ALA A 6 -16.58 5.25 -1.57
C ALA A 6 -15.11 5.56 -1.26
N LEU A 7 -14.62 6.73 -1.67
CA LEU A 7 -13.24 7.13 -1.41
C LEU A 7 -13.03 7.46 0.07
N ASP A 8 -14.01 8.06 0.74
CA ASP A 8 -13.92 8.38 2.16
C ASP A 8 -13.87 7.10 3.00
N ARG A 9 -14.68 6.08 2.68
CA ARG A 9 -14.58 4.75 3.30
C ARG A 9 -13.22 4.10 3.11
N ILE A 10 -12.61 4.24 1.92
CA ILE A 10 -11.25 3.74 1.66
C ILE A 10 -10.23 4.48 2.54
N ARG A 11 -10.34 5.80 2.68
CA ARG A 11 -9.45 6.58 3.53
C ARG A 11 -9.58 6.19 5.01
N GLU A 12 -10.81 5.99 5.48
CA GLU A 12 -11.09 5.50 6.84
C GLU A 12 -10.44 4.14 7.09
N GLU A 13 -10.61 3.19 6.16
CA GLU A 13 -9.98 1.87 6.25
C GLU A 13 -8.45 1.94 6.23
N ILE A 14 -7.87 2.82 5.41
CA ILE A 14 -6.43 3.02 5.37
C ILE A 14 -5.92 3.63 6.67
N ALA A 15 -6.65 4.58 7.26
CA ALA A 15 -6.27 5.22 8.51
C ALA A 15 -6.17 4.24 9.70
N LEU A 16 -6.85 3.09 9.66
CA LEU A 16 -6.81 2.08 10.71
C LEU A 16 -5.41 1.49 10.98
N CYS A 17 -4.47 1.57 10.03
CA CYS A 17 -3.10 1.11 10.26
C CYS A 17 -2.22 2.12 10.99
N GLY A 18 -2.68 3.36 11.19
CA GLY A 18 -1.95 4.41 11.89
C GLY A 18 -0.78 5.04 11.10
N ASP A 19 -0.54 4.65 9.85
CA ASP A 19 0.47 5.28 8.99
C ASP A 19 -0.14 6.44 8.19
N GLN A 20 0.17 7.67 8.62
CA GLN A 20 -0.32 8.89 7.98
C GLN A 20 0.06 8.99 6.51
N LYS A 21 1.22 8.47 6.09
CA LYS A 21 1.67 8.52 4.69
C LYS A 21 0.75 7.76 3.74
N LEU A 22 -0.03 6.81 4.26
CA LEU A 22 -0.96 6.03 3.45
C LEU A 22 -2.30 6.75 3.23
N THR A 23 -2.60 7.84 3.95
CA THR A 23 -3.94 8.45 3.85
C THR A 23 -4.09 9.45 2.69
N GLU A 24 -2.97 9.94 2.13
CA GLU A 24 -2.93 11.08 1.20
C GLU A 24 -3.33 10.77 -0.25
N ILE A 25 -4.59 10.44 -0.54
CA ILE A 25 -5.08 10.16 -1.92
C ILE A 25 -5.65 11.43 -2.57
N ASP A 26 -5.11 11.84 -3.72
CA ASP A 26 -5.68 12.93 -4.53
C ASP A 26 -6.92 12.46 -5.28
N ALA A 27 -8.09 12.95 -4.86
CA ALA A 27 -9.37 12.61 -5.45
C ALA A 27 -9.69 13.37 -6.75
N ASN A 28 -8.91 14.40 -7.07
CA ASN A 28 -9.15 15.33 -8.18
C ASN A 28 -8.17 15.10 -9.34
N ALA A 29 -7.55 13.92 -9.39
CA ALA A 29 -6.66 13.53 -10.48
C ALA A 29 -7.36 13.66 -11.85
N ALA A 30 -6.62 14.12 -12.85
CA ALA A 30 -7.11 14.23 -14.22
C ALA A 30 -7.44 12.84 -14.79
N GLU A 31 -8.27 12.77 -15.83
CA GLU A 31 -8.66 11.49 -16.44
C GLU A 31 -7.45 10.70 -16.99
N GLU A 32 -6.42 11.41 -17.47
CA GLU A 32 -5.14 10.83 -17.90
C GLU A 32 -4.38 10.13 -16.77
N ASP A 33 -4.58 10.54 -15.53
CA ASP A 33 -3.95 9.98 -14.33
C ASP A 33 -4.78 8.85 -13.68
N ALA A 34 -5.91 8.45 -14.27
CA ALA A 34 -6.81 7.48 -13.68
C ALA A 34 -6.12 6.15 -13.30
N ARG A 35 -5.13 5.71 -14.08
CA ARG A 35 -4.32 4.52 -13.76
C ARG A 35 -3.42 4.73 -12.54
N ALA A 36 -2.77 5.88 -12.45
CA ALA A 36 -1.92 6.23 -11.32
C ALA A 36 -2.73 6.38 -10.03
N LEU A 37 -3.93 6.96 -10.12
CA LEU A 37 -4.88 7.01 -9.01
C LEU A 37 -5.31 5.61 -8.55
N ALA A 38 -5.69 4.74 -9.49
CA ALA A 38 -6.09 3.37 -9.19
C ALA A 38 -4.97 2.57 -8.53
N GLU A 39 -3.73 2.70 -9.03
CA GLU A 39 -2.53 2.10 -8.42
C GLU A 39 -2.33 2.62 -6.99
N THR A 40 -2.42 3.93 -6.78
CA THR A 40 -2.27 4.55 -5.46
C THR A 40 -3.28 4.01 -4.46
N ILE A 41 -4.56 3.92 -4.86
CA ILE A 41 -5.62 3.35 -4.01
C ILE A 41 -5.31 1.89 -3.66
N ALA A 42 -4.96 1.08 -4.65
CA ALA A 42 -4.68 -0.34 -4.46
C ALA A 42 -3.48 -0.57 -3.53
N LEU A 43 -2.36 0.13 -3.77
CA LEU A 43 -1.15 -0.02 -2.96
C LEU A 43 -1.37 0.41 -1.52
N ARG A 44 -2.08 1.51 -1.27
CA ARG A 44 -2.27 2.02 0.09
C ARG A 44 -3.29 1.22 0.88
N LEU A 45 -4.37 0.78 0.25
CA LEU A 45 -5.30 -0.16 0.86
C LEU A 45 -4.58 -1.47 1.23
N GLN A 46 -3.82 -2.03 0.30
CA GLN A 46 -3.05 -3.25 0.54
C GLN A 46 -2.03 -3.06 1.68
N ALA A 47 -1.31 -1.92 1.70
CA ALA A 47 -0.38 -1.61 2.78
C ALA A 47 -1.07 -1.56 4.15
N SER A 48 -2.23 -0.90 4.27
CA SER A 48 -3.00 -0.86 5.52
C SER A 48 -3.35 -2.26 6.01
N LEU A 49 -3.89 -3.11 5.13
CA LEU A 49 -4.26 -4.48 5.47
C LEU A 49 -3.05 -5.33 5.87
N MET A 50 -1.94 -5.24 5.12
CA MET A 50 -0.75 -6.03 5.41
C MET A 50 -0.05 -5.58 6.70
N LEU A 51 0.02 -4.28 6.99
CA LEU A 51 0.59 -3.78 8.25
C LEU A 51 -0.19 -4.25 9.48
N ARG A 52 -1.51 -4.46 9.33
CA ARG A 52 -2.38 -4.92 10.43
C ARG A 52 -2.42 -6.43 10.58
N PHE A 53 -2.29 -7.17 9.47
CA PHE A 53 -2.67 -8.58 9.44
C PHE A 53 -1.64 -9.52 8.82
N SER A 54 -0.48 -9.02 8.38
CA SER A 54 0.54 -9.85 7.72
C SER A 54 1.94 -9.59 8.27
N PRO A 55 2.76 -10.64 8.47
CA PRO A 55 4.19 -10.45 8.76
C PRO A 55 4.94 -9.76 7.61
N ALA A 56 4.38 -9.73 6.39
CA ALA A 56 4.97 -9.07 5.23
C ALA A 56 4.66 -7.56 5.15
N GLY A 57 3.95 -6.99 6.13
CA GLY A 57 3.52 -5.57 6.12
C GLY A 57 4.67 -4.58 5.92
N GLU A 58 5.72 -4.66 6.74
CA GLU A 58 6.87 -3.75 6.61
C GLU A 58 7.63 -3.94 5.30
N ALA A 59 7.76 -5.17 4.81
CA ALA A 59 8.40 -5.44 3.53
C ALA A 59 7.62 -4.82 2.37
N PHE A 60 6.27 -4.89 2.41
CA PHE A 60 5.39 -4.28 1.43
C PHE A 60 5.48 -2.75 1.49
N ARG A 61 5.35 -2.16 2.68
CA ARG A 61 5.45 -0.71 2.90
C ARG A 61 6.80 -0.15 2.42
N ALA A 62 7.90 -0.78 2.79
CA ALA A 62 9.23 -0.34 2.40
C ALA A 62 9.44 -0.35 0.88
N SER A 63 8.95 -1.37 0.19
CA SER A 63 9.15 -1.49 -1.27
C SER A 63 8.13 -0.70 -2.08
N ARG A 64 6.83 -0.81 -1.79
CA ARG A 64 5.76 -0.24 -2.64
C ARG A 64 5.38 1.19 -2.27
N ILE A 65 5.62 1.64 -1.03
CA ILE A 65 5.25 2.97 -0.55
C ILE A 65 6.48 3.86 -0.41
N ASP A 66 7.50 3.41 0.32
CA ASP A 66 8.73 4.21 0.51
C ASP A 66 9.64 4.21 -0.74
N GLY A 67 9.31 3.42 -1.77
CA GLY A 67 10.10 3.32 -3.00
C GLY A 67 11.48 2.68 -2.81
N ARG A 68 11.75 2.03 -1.67
CA ARG A 68 13.04 1.41 -1.34
C ARG A 68 13.16 0.02 -1.98
N TRP A 69 13.18 -0.04 -3.32
CA TRP A 69 13.47 -1.24 -4.11
C TRP A 69 13.84 -0.91 -5.57
N GLY A 70 14.50 -1.83 -6.26
CA GLY A 70 15.05 -1.63 -7.60
C GLY A 70 14.06 -1.77 -8.76
N ARG A 71 12.74 -1.71 -8.50
CA ARG A 71 11.66 -1.97 -9.50
C ARG A 71 11.73 -3.36 -10.17
N VAL A 72 12.50 -4.29 -9.59
CA VAL A 72 12.60 -5.69 -9.97
C VAL A 72 12.54 -6.57 -8.72
N PHE A 73 12.06 -7.81 -8.85
CA PHE A 73 12.02 -8.74 -7.72
C PHE A 73 13.42 -9.02 -7.15
N GLY A 74 13.48 -9.37 -5.86
CA GLY A 74 14.74 -9.70 -5.17
C GLY A 74 15.54 -8.50 -4.66
N THR A 75 14.95 -7.29 -4.64
CA THR A 75 15.65 -6.04 -4.27
C THR A 75 15.12 -5.40 -2.98
N LEU A 76 14.60 -6.23 -2.06
CA LEU A 76 14.21 -5.75 -0.73
C LEU A 76 15.44 -5.29 0.08
N ALA A 77 15.24 -4.30 0.95
CA ALA A 77 16.30 -3.81 1.82
C ALA A 77 16.80 -4.91 2.77
N PRO A 78 18.11 -4.98 3.08
CA PRO A 78 18.68 -6.02 3.96
C PRO A 78 18.09 -6.06 5.38
N ALA A 79 17.49 -4.96 5.84
CA ALA A 79 16.89 -4.85 7.16
C ALA A 79 15.51 -5.56 7.29
N ILE A 80 14.98 -6.14 6.21
CA ILE A 80 13.70 -6.86 6.23
C ILE A 80 13.93 -8.32 6.64
N GLU A 81 13.31 -8.75 7.74
CA GLU A 81 13.30 -10.16 8.14
C GLU A 81 12.40 -10.98 7.20
N LEU A 82 13.02 -11.82 6.36
CA LEU A 82 12.31 -12.62 5.36
C LEU A 82 11.73 -13.93 5.91
N ARG A 83 12.26 -14.45 7.02
CA ARG A 83 11.85 -15.76 7.57
C ARG A 83 10.33 -15.86 7.83
N PRO A 84 9.69 -14.92 8.56
CA PRO A 84 8.26 -14.99 8.83
C PRO A 84 7.37 -14.85 7.58
N ILE A 85 7.92 -14.23 6.52
CA ILE A 85 7.23 -14.09 5.23
C ILE A 85 7.23 -15.42 4.50
N LEU A 86 8.36 -16.12 4.49
CA LEU A 86 8.53 -17.39 3.78
C LEU A 86 7.76 -18.54 4.44
N GLU A 87 7.58 -18.50 5.76
CA GLU A 87 6.82 -19.52 6.51
C GLU A 87 5.35 -19.65 6.08
N ASN A 88 4.78 -18.61 5.46
CA ASN A 88 3.39 -18.58 5.01
C ASN A 88 3.26 -18.44 3.48
N ALA A 89 4.37 -18.56 2.74
CA ALA A 89 4.42 -18.30 1.30
C ALA A 89 4.15 -19.53 0.42
N PHE A 90 4.19 -20.73 1.00
CA PHE A 90 4.10 -22.03 0.33
C PHE A 90 3.33 -23.02 1.20
#